data_AF-A0A2X3JRM1-F1
#
_entry.id   AF-A0A2X3JRM1-F1
#
_cell.length_a   1.000
_cell.length_b   1.000
_cell.length_c   1.000
_cell.angle_alpha   90.00
_cell.angle_beta   90.00
_cell.angle_gamma   90.00
#
_symmetry.space_group_name_H-M   'P 1'
#
loop_
_entity.id
_entity.type
_entity.pdbx_description
1 polymer ?
#
loop_
_entity_poly.entity_id
_entity_poly.type
_entity_poly.pdbx_seq_one_letter_code
_entity_poly.pdbx_strand_id
1 'polypeptide(L)' 'MEYRLPRLLLALFVGAALAVAGVLIQGIVRNPLASPDILGVNHAASLASVGALLLMPSLPVMVLPLLAFAAAWRG' A
#
# COMPACT_ATOMS: atom_id res chain seq x y z
N MET A 1 -2.70 26.17 4.69
CA MET A 1 -3.12 25.42 3.47
C MET A 1 -2.03 24.48 2.95
N GLU A 2 -0.75 24.68 3.31
CA GLU A 2 0.41 23.91 2.81
C GLU A 2 0.31 22.38 2.96
N TYR A 3 -0.31 21.85 4.01
CA TYR A 3 -0.45 20.40 4.22
C TYR A 3 -1.72 19.78 3.61
N ARG A 4 -2.72 20.60 3.25
CA ARG A 4 -4.02 20.10 2.77
C ARG A 4 -3.96 19.68 1.31
N LEU A 5 -3.29 20.49 0.48
CA LEU A 5 -3.13 20.23 -0.94
C LEU A 5 -2.35 18.94 -1.25
N PRO A 6 -1.14 18.69 -0.68
CA PRO A 6 -0.41 17.46 -0.94
C PRO A 6 -1.16 16.22 -0.45
N ARG A 7 -1.86 16.31 0.69
CA ARG A 7 -2.68 15.19 1.20
C ARG A 7 -3.90 14.91 0.32
N LEU A 8 -4.55 15.94 -0.23
CA LEU A 8 -5.66 15.78 -1.18
C LEU A 8 -5.20 15.09 -2.47
N LEU A 9 -4.07 15.52 -3.02
CA LEU A 9 -3.50 14.90 -4.22
C LEU A 9 -3.15 13.43 -3.94
N LEU A 10 -2.49 13.15 -2.82
CA LEU A 10 -2.15 11.79 -2.43
C LEU A 10 -3.40 10.91 -2.26
N ALA A 11 -4.44 11.41 -1.60
CA ALA A 11 -5.70 10.69 -1.44
C ALA A 11 -6.38 10.41 -2.79
N LEU A 12 -6.37 11.37 -3.71
CA LEU A 12 -6.92 11.22 -5.06
C LEU A 12 -6.18 10.13 -5.84
N PHE A 13 -4.84 10.18 -5.87
CA PHE A 13 -4.02 9.20 -6.59
C PHE A 13 -4.11 7.79 -5.98
N VAL A 14 -4.03 7.68 -4.66
CA VAL A 14 -4.16 6.38 -3.97
C VAL A 14 -5.56 5.80 -4.18
N GLY A 15 -6.62 6.60 -4.06
CA GLY A 15 -7.99 6.16 -4.30
C GLY A 15 -8.22 5.69 -5.74
N ALA A 16 -7.71 6.43 -6.73
CA ALA A 16 -7.81 6.04 -8.13
C ALA A 16 -7.04 4.72 -8.41
N ALA A 17 -5.83 4.57 -7.87
CA ALA A 17 -5.05 3.34 -8.01
C ALA A 17 -5.75 2.12 -7.40
N LEU A 18 -6.32 2.27 -6.20
CA LEU A 18 -7.08 1.21 -5.53
C LEU A 18 -8.35 0.84 -6.29
N ALA A 19 -9.07 1.82 -6.84
CA ALA A 19 -10.27 1.57 -7.66
C ALA A 19 -9.94 0.76 -8.92
N VAL A 20 -8.86 1.12 -9.63
CA VAL A 20 -8.38 0.38 -10.81
C VAL A 20 -7.95 -1.04 -10.42
N ALA A 21 -7.16 -1.19 -9.36
CA ALA A 21 -6.73 -2.51 -8.87
C ALA A 21 -7.93 -3.39 -8.50
N GLY A 22 -8.93 -2.83 -7.82
CA GLY A 22 -10.16 -3.53 -7.44
C GLY A 22 -10.92 -4.05 -8.66
N VAL A 23 -11.19 -3.19 -9.65
CA VAL A 23 -11.90 -3.59 -10.89
C VAL A 23 -11.12 -4.65 -11.67
N LEU A 24 -9.79 -4.55 -11.74
CA LEU A 24 -8.97 -5.54 -12.42
C LEU A 24 -9.05 -6.91 -11.74
N ILE A 25 -8.90 -6.96 -10.42
CA ILE A 25 -8.95 -8.21 -9.66
C ILE A 25 -10.35 -8.81 -9.71
N GLN A 26 -11.39 -8.01 -9.54
CA GLN A 26 -12.78 -8.44 -9.69
C GLN A 26 -13.05 -9.04 -11.08
N GLY A 27 -12.47 -8.43 -12.13
CA GLY A 27 -12.57 -8.93 -13.51
C GLY A 27 -11.83 -10.25 -13.74
N ILE A 28 -10.63 -10.41 -13.17
CA ILE A 28 -9.82 -11.64 -13.29
C ILE A 28 -10.45 -12.80 -12.51
N VAL A 29 -10.81 -12.55 -11.25
CA VAL A 29 -11.39 -13.56 -10.35
C VAL A 29 -12.87 -13.82 -10.67
N ARG A 30 -13.50 -12.95 -11.49
CA ARG A 30 -14.93 -12.98 -11.82
C ARG A 30 -15.82 -13.04 -10.57
N ASN A 31 -15.38 -12.36 -9.51
CA ASN A 31 -16.08 -12.29 -8.24
C ASN A 31 -16.21 -10.82 -7.82
N PRO A 32 -17.43 -10.26 -7.77
CA PRO A 32 -17.65 -8.86 -7.40
C PRO A 32 -17.30 -8.53 -5.95
N LEU A 33 -17.05 -9.54 -5.10
CA LEU A 33 -16.60 -9.38 -3.72
C LEU A 33 -15.08 -9.50 -3.55
N ALA A 34 -14.32 -9.77 -4.63
CA ALA A 34 -12.87 -9.82 -4.55
C ALA A 34 -12.28 -8.42 -4.32
N SER A 35 -11.30 -8.32 -3.42
CA SER A 35 -10.60 -7.07 -3.12
C SER A 35 -9.08 -7.25 -3.25
N PRO A 36 -8.33 -6.15 -3.50
CA PRO A 36 -6.87 -6.19 -3.59
C PRO A 36 -6.17 -6.70 -2.34
N ASP A 37 -6.76 -6.51 -1.16
CA ASP A 37 -6.22 -7.01 0.11
C ASP A 37 -6.02 -8.53 0.14
N ILE A 38 -6.83 -9.27 -0.63
CA ILE A 38 -6.77 -10.74 -0.69
C ILE A 38 -5.45 -11.23 -1.32
N LEU A 39 -4.75 -10.38 -2.09
CA LEU A 39 -3.49 -10.74 -2.76
C LEU A 39 -2.27 -10.75 -1.84
N GLY A 40 -2.42 -10.45 -0.54
CA GLY A 40 -1.30 -10.54 0.42
C GLY A 40 -0.30 -9.37 0.37
N VAL A 41 -0.40 -8.50 -0.63
CA VAL A 41 0.42 -7.28 -0.81
C VAL A 41 0.39 -6.39 0.45
N ASN A 42 -0.80 -6.23 1.04
CA ASN A 42 -0.96 -5.39 2.24
C ASN A 42 -0.35 -6.02 3.50
N HIS A 43 -0.40 -7.36 3.59
CA HIS A 43 0.26 -8.10 4.68
C HIS A 43 1.79 -8.01 4.57
N ALA A 44 2.34 -8.16 3.36
CA ALA A 44 3.79 -8.05 3.12
C ALA A 44 4.32 -6.64 3.45
N ALA A 45 3.63 -5.59 2.98
CA ALA A 45 3.99 -4.20 3.29
C ALA A 45 3.93 -3.90 4.80
N SER A 46 2.88 -4.38 5.48
CA SER A 46 2.69 -4.18 6.92
C SER A 46 3.75 -4.90 7.74
N LEU A 47 4.06 -6.15 7.38
CA LEU A 47 5.10 -6.94 8.04
C LEU A 47 6.47 -6.27 7.93
N ALA A 48 6.85 -5.79 6.74
CA ALA A 48 8.12 -5.11 6.54
C ALA A 48 8.19 -3.78 7.31
N SER A 49 7.10 -3.00 7.32
CA SER A 49 7.05 -1.72 8.03
C SER A 49 7.15 -1.89 9.53
N VAL A 50 6.36 -2.80 10.11
CA VAL A 50 6.39 -3.09 11.55
C VAL A 50 7.70 -3.75 11.95
N GLY A 51 8.20 -4.70 11.15
CA GLY A 51 9.49 -5.32 11.36
C GLY A 51 10.65 -4.32 11.37
N ALA A 52 10.66 -3.36 10.45
CA ALA A 52 11.65 -2.28 10.42
C ALA A 52 11.58 -1.40 11.68
N LEU A 53 10.38 -1.05 12.14
CA LEU A 53 10.18 -0.27 13.36
C LEU A 53 10.64 -1.01 14.63
N LEU A 54 10.42 -2.33 14.70
CA LEU A 54 10.76 -3.14 15.87
C LEU A 54 12.24 -3.53 15.92
N LEU A 55 12.80 -3.94 14.77
CA LEU A 55 14.17 -4.47 14.69
C LEU A 55 15.21 -3.37 14.48
N MET A 56 14.82 -2.26 13.86
CA MET A 56 15.72 -1.18 13.46
C MET A 56 15.10 0.21 13.73
N PRO A 57 14.84 0.56 15.01
CA PRO A 57 14.12 1.79 15.38
C PRO A 57 14.86 3.09 15.00
N SER A 58 16.17 3.03 14.73
CA SER A 58 16.97 4.16 14.27
C SER A 58 16.84 4.45 12.78
N LEU A 59 16.07 3.64 12.02
CA LEU A 59 15.86 3.89 10.60
C LEU A 59 15.11 5.21 10.36
N PRO A 60 15.51 5.99 9.35
CA PRO A 60 14.75 7.17 8.95
C PRO A 60 13.34 6.78 8.50
N VAL A 61 12.33 7.49 8.99
CA VAL A 61 10.91 7.26 8.64
C VAL A 61 10.66 7.30 7.12
N MET A 62 11.46 8.08 6.40
CA MET A 62 11.37 8.21 4.94
C MET A 62 11.75 6.91 4.19
N VAL A 63 12.43 5.97 4.84
CA VAL A 63 12.81 4.67 4.25
C VAL A 63 11.66 3.65 4.38
N LEU A 64 10.73 3.84 5.32
CA LEU A 64 9.63 2.91 5.56
C LEU A 64 8.71 2.72 4.33
N PRO A 65 8.28 3.77 3.60
CA PRO A 65 7.47 3.59 2.39
C PRO A 65 8.19 2.78 1.31
N LEU A 66 9.51 2.95 1.16
CA LEU A 66 10.32 2.19 0.21
C LEU A 66 10.42 0.71 0.60
N LEU A 67 10.62 0.42 1.89
CA LEU A 67 10.63 -0.96 2.39
C LEU A 67 9.27 -1.63 2.25
N ALA A 68 8.19 -0.91 2.59
CA ALA A 68 6.82 -1.37 2.43
C ALA A 68 6.52 -1.71 0.96
N PHE A 69 6.91 -0.82 0.04
CA PHE A 69 6.75 -1.02 -1.40
C PHE A 69 7.58 -2.19 -1.92
N ALA A 70 8.84 -2.32 -1.51
CA ALA A 70 9.71 -3.42 -1.93
C ALA A 70 9.21 -4.79 -1.42
N ALA A 71 8.63 -4.83 -0.21
CA ALA A 71 8.03 -6.03 0.34
C ALA A 71 6.72 -6.38 -0.38
N ALA A 72 5.86 -5.40 -0.63
CA ALA A 72 4.63 -5.55 -1.42
C ALA A 72 4.90 -6.07 -2.84
N TRP A 73 6.00 -5.67 -3.47
CA TRP A 73 6.38 -6.17 -4.80
C TRP A 73 6.85 -7.63 -4.81
N ARG A 74 7.39 -8.12 -3.67
CA ARG A 74 7.94 -9.48 -3.55
C ARG A 74 6.95 -10.51 -3.00
N GLY A 75 5.87 -10.07 -2.34
CA GLY A 75 4.80 -10.92 -1.80
C GLY A 75 3.70 -11.17 -2.82
#